data_AF-A0A7D4UBQ4-F1
#
_entry.id   AF-A0A7D4UBQ4-F1
#
_cell.length_a   1.000
_cell.length_b   1.000
_cell.length_c   1.000
_cell.angle_alpha   90.00
_cell.angle_beta   90.00
_cell.angle_gamma   90.00
#
_symmetry.space_group_name_H-M   'P 1'
#
loop_
_entity.id
_entity.type
_entity.pdbx_description
1 polymer ?
#
loop_
_entity_poly.entity_id
_entity_poly.type
_entity_poly.pdbx_seq_one_letter_code
_entity_poly.pdbx_strand_id
1 'polypeptide(L)'
;MPNWCANSVVFFAAEDRLGMIRDLFTDIQQKQEVDGRYHLPDFAVSEGFMRDIVLEPGCITFTTRSSPNISLLAEIADHYDAAFVNRYMEIGDGLYGEARYDFYMLTITDLDQEELRAAICYDPQKRDYPYGEQVFEYEGDLLDHILDQKIAQKSDTDIYQRLR
;
A
#
# COMPACT_ATOMS: atom_id res chain seq x y z
N MET A 1 -1.20 -14.20 -16.90
CA MET A 1 0.04 -13.40 -16.70
C MET A 1 0.33 -13.41 -15.21
N PRO A 2 1.57 -13.23 -14.73
CA PRO A 2 1.78 -13.04 -13.30
C PRO A 2 1.05 -11.76 -12.90
N ASN A 3 0.15 -11.87 -11.93
CA ASN A 3 -0.51 -10.73 -11.33
C ASN A 3 0.51 -10.01 -10.43
N TRP A 4 0.72 -8.71 -10.67
CA TRP A 4 1.73 -7.91 -9.98
C TRP A 4 1.04 -6.86 -9.14
N CYS A 5 1.19 -6.97 -7.83
CA CYS A 5 0.61 -6.04 -6.89
C CYS A 5 1.58 -4.87 -6.69
N ALA A 6 1.18 -3.67 -7.09
CA ALA A 6 1.92 -2.44 -6.83
C ALA A 6 1.72 -2.04 -5.36
N ASN A 7 2.80 -1.62 -4.71
CA ASN A 7 2.80 -1.16 -3.33
C ASN A 7 3.47 0.22 -3.25
N SER A 8 2.91 1.09 -2.42
CA SER A 8 3.40 2.43 -2.13
C SER A 8 3.35 2.63 -0.62
N VAL A 9 4.53 2.58 0.02
CA VAL A 9 4.64 2.61 1.48
C VAL A 9 5.33 3.89 1.96
N VAL A 10 4.73 4.50 2.98
CA VAL A 10 5.26 5.62 3.74
C VAL A 10 5.51 5.14 5.17
N PHE A 11 6.74 5.26 5.63
CA PHE A 11 7.12 4.95 7.01
C PHE A 11 7.15 6.22 7.87
N PHE A 12 6.78 6.07 9.15
CA PHE A 12 6.80 7.12 10.16
C PHE A 12 7.64 6.65 11.33
N ALA A 13 8.79 7.30 11.54
CA ALA A 13 9.73 6.98 12.62
C ALA A 13 10.62 8.20 12.90
N ALA A 14 11.51 8.08 13.88
CA ALA A 14 12.60 9.03 14.06
C ALA A 14 13.49 9.11 12.80
N GLU A 15 14.11 10.26 12.56
CA GLU A 15 14.89 10.52 11.32
C GLU A 15 16.03 9.52 11.10
N ASP A 16 16.69 9.10 12.18
CA ASP A 16 17.73 8.06 12.15
C ASP A 16 17.16 6.70 11.71
N ARG A 17 15.99 6.33 12.21
CA ARG A 17 15.29 5.09 11.84
C ARG A 17 14.79 5.12 10.40
N LEU A 18 14.26 6.25 9.94
CA LEU A 18 13.88 6.44 8.54
C LEU A 18 15.09 6.30 7.61
N GLY A 19 16.24 6.83 8.00
CA GLY A 19 17.51 6.61 7.30
C GLY A 19 17.85 5.12 7.17
N MET A 20 17.80 4.39 8.29
CA MET A 20 18.07 2.94 8.29
C MET A 20 17.09 2.14 7.43
N ILE A 21 15.80 2.48 7.44
CA ILE A 21 14.79 1.84 6.58
C ILE A 21 15.13 2.09 5.11
N ARG A 22 15.49 3.32 4.73
CA ARG A 22 15.88 3.62 3.35
C ARG A 22 17.14 2.87 2.93
N ASP A 23 18.12 2.77 3.82
CA ASP A 23 19.35 2.00 3.57
C ASP A 23 19.04 0.52 3.37
N LEU A 24 18.12 -0.05 4.14
CA LEU A 24 17.64 -1.43 3.96
C LEU A 24 17.07 -1.66 2.55
N PHE A 25 16.12 -0.83 2.12
CA PHE A 25 15.51 -0.97 0.79
C PHE A 25 16.52 -0.74 -0.34
N THR A 26 17.50 0.14 -0.13
CA THR A 26 18.60 0.37 -1.07
C THR A 26 19.52 -0.86 -1.17
N ASP A 27 19.87 -1.47 -0.04
CA ASP A 27 20.68 -2.70 -0.01
C ASP A 27 19.96 -3.87 -0.69
N ILE A 28 18.66 -4.03 -0.42
CA ILE A 28 17.82 -5.03 -1.11
C ILE A 28 17.86 -4.77 -2.62
N GLN A 29 17.58 -3.55 -3.08
CA GLN A 29 17.60 -3.21 -4.49
C GLN A 29 18.95 -3.56 -5.15
N GLN A 30 20.06 -3.15 -4.54
CA GLN A 30 21.41 -3.41 -5.05
C GLN A 30 21.74 -4.90 -5.12
N LYS A 31 21.41 -5.67 -4.08
CA LYS A 31 21.62 -7.14 -4.08
C LYS A 31 20.86 -7.80 -5.22
N GLN A 32 19.59 -7.40 -5.44
CA GLN A 32 18.76 -7.93 -6.53
C GLN A 32 19.30 -7.58 -7.92
N GLU A 33 19.89 -6.39 -8.10
CA GLU A 33 20.55 -6.00 -9.35
C GLU A 33 21.82 -6.81 -9.64
N VAL A 34 22.58 -7.15 -8.60
CA VAL A 34 23.86 -7.86 -8.73
C VAL A 34 23.67 -9.33 -9.08
N ASP A 35 22.79 -10.05 -8.38
CA ASP A 35 22.66 -11.50 -8.54
C ASP A 35 21.36 -11.97 -9.22
N GLY A 36 20.44 -11.05 -9.50
CA GLY A 36 19.15 -11.32 -10.17
C GLY A 36 18.18 -12.16 -9.33
N ARG A 37 18.42 -12.30 -8.02
CA ARG A 37 17.56 -13.05 -7.08
C ARG A 37 16.76 -12.08 -6.24
N TYR A 38 15.67 -12.55 -5.63
CA TYR A 38 14.92 -11.77 -4.66
C TYR A 38 15.64 -11.81 -3.31
N HIS A 39 15.68 -10.64 -2.66
CA HIS A 39 16.27 -10.51 -1.33
C HIS A 39 15.22 -9.94 -0.38
N LEU A 40 15.25 -10.44 0.85
CA LEU A 40 14.46 -9.96 1.98
C LEU A 40 15.43 -9.50 3.07
N PRO A 41 14.98 -8.67 4.02
CA PRO A 41 15.76 -8.36 5.21
C PRO A 41 16.18 -9.65 5.95
N ASP A 42 17.40 -9.71 6.47
CA ASP A 42 17.93 -10.89 7.16
C ASP A 42 17.13 -11.27 8.42
N PHE A 43 16.41 -10.31 8.99
CA PHE A 43 15.54 -10.50 10.15
C PHE A 43 14.10 -10.90 9.78
N ALA A 44 13.75 -10.94 8.49
CA ALA A 44 12.41 -11.29 8.06
C ALA A 44 12.10 -12.75 8.36
N VAL A 45 10.94 -12.97 8.96
CA VAL A 45 10.37 -14.31 9.19
C VAL A 45 9.32 -14.60 8.12
N SER A 46 8.61 -13.56 7.69
CA SER A 46 7.64 -13.65 6.60
C SER A 46 8.32 -13.86 5.26
N GLU A 47 7.80 -14.83 4.51
CA GLU A 47 8.10 -14.96 3.09
C GLU A 47 7.51 -13.77 2.32
N GLY A 48 8.15 -13.41 1.21
CA GLY A 48 7.70 -12.30 0.40
C GLY A 48 8.47 -12.18 -0.91
N PHE A 49 7.92 -11.38 -1.82
CA PHE A 49 8.59 -11.03 -3.06
C PHE A 49 8.57 -9.51 -3.19
N MET A 50 9.73 -8.87 -3.32
CA MET A 50 9.83 -7.45 -3.66
C MET A 50 10.68 -7.30 -4.92
N ARG A 51 10.26 -6.44 -5.84
CA ARG A 51 11.05 -6.06 -7.01
C ARG A 51 10.71 -4.63 -7.42
N ASP A 52 11.43 -4.12 -8.40
CA ASP A 52 11.19 -2.80 -8.98
C ASP A 52 11.09 -1.72 -7.89
N ILE A 53 11.98 -1.84 -6.89
CA ILE A 53 11.99 -0.95 -5.73
C ILE A 53 12.45 0.42 -6.21
N VAL A 54 11.67 1.46 -5.91
CA VAL A 54 12.02 2.85 -6.17
C VAL A 54 11.89 3.63 -4.87
N LEU A 55 12.95 4.36 -4.51
CA LEU A 55 13.00 5.17 -3.30
C LEU A 55 12.79 6.64 -3.66
N GLU A 56 11.57 7.12 -3.50
CA GLU A 56 11.23 8.53 -3.67
C GLU A 56 11.38 9.30 -2.35
N PRO A 57 11.41 10.65 -2.37
CA PRO A 57 11.37 11.43 -1.15
C PRO A 57 10.08 11.14 -0.35
N GLY A 58 10.22 10.52 0.81
CA GLY A 58 9.10 10.21 1.71
C GLY A 58 8.26 8.99 1.34
N CYS A 59 8.54 8.30 0.22
CA CYS A 59 7.78 7.13 -0.22
C CYS A 59 8.71 6.06 -0.81
N ILE A 60 8.37 4.80 -0.60
CA ILE A 60 9.04 3.65 -1.22
C ILE A 60 7.99 2.89 -2.01
N THR A 61 8.23 2.69 -3.30
CA THR A 61 7.34 1.90 -4.15
C THR A 61 8.03 0.62 -4.58
N PHE A 62 7.26 -0.46 -4.72
CA PHE A 62 7.76 -1.76 -5.17
C PHE A 62 6.60 -2.64 -5.67
N THR A 63 6.92 -3.72 -6.35
CA THR A 63 5.91 -4.70 -6.78
C THR A 63 6.12 -6.07 -6.14
N THR A 64 5.01 -6.75 -5.88
CA THR A 64 4.95 -8.09 -5.27
C THR A 64 4.12 -9.03 -6.14
N ARG A 65 4.20 -10.34 -5.89
CA ARG A 65 3.39 -11.32 -6.63
C ARG A 65 1.98 -11.42 -6.04
N SER A 66 0.96 -11.10 -6.82
CA SER A 66 -0.49 -11.27 -6.55
C SER A 66 -1.06 -10.57 -5.31
N SER A 67 -0.28 -10.27 -4.27
CA SER A 67 -0.76 -9.76 -2.99
C SER A 67 0.28 -8.88 -2.32
N PRO A 68 -0.11 -7.86 -1.54
CA PRO A 68 0.82 -6.97 -0.86
C PRO A 68 1.63 -7.70 0.24
N ASN A 69 2.88 -7.30 0.46
CA ASN A 69 3.74 -7.88 1.51
C ASN A 69 3.49 -7.23 2.88
N ILE A 70 2.24 -7.20 3.35
CA ILE A 70 1.86 -6.47 4.57
C ILE A 70 2.60 -6.98 5.81
N SER A 71 2.70 -8.31 5.98
CA SER A 71 3.40 -8.91 7.13
C SER A 71 4.88 -8.56 7.16
N LEU A 72 5.54 -8.56 6.00
CA LEU A 72 6.94 -8.16 5.89
C LEU A 72 7.13 -6.67 6.23
N LEU A 73 6.22 -5.80 5.79
CA LEU A 73 6.27 -4.38 6.14
C LEU A 73 6.06 -4.16 7.65
N ALA A 74 5.21 -4.96 8.30
CA ALA A 74 5.05 -4.95 9.76
C ALA A 74 6.31 -5.41 10.48
N GLU A 75 6.99 -6.46 10.01
CA GLU A 75 8.27 -6.91 10.57
C GLU A 75 9.37 -5.84 10.44
N ILE A 76 9.43 -5.17 9.29
CA ILE A 76 10.36 -4.03 9.08
C ILE A 76 10.00 -2.90 10.05
N ALA A 77 8.72 -2.57 10.17
CA ALA A 77 8.26 -1.50 11.04
C ALA A 77 8.58 -1.79 12.53
N ASP A 78 8.35 -3.02 12.99
CA ASP A 78 8.73 -3.48 14.32
C ASP A 78 10.23 -3.43 14.56
N HIS A 79 11.03 -3.84 13.58
CA HIS A 79 12.49 -3.84 13.70
C HIS A 79 13.06 -2.43 13.90
N TYR A 80 12.45 -1.43 13.28
CA TYR A 80 12.94 -0.05 13.29
C TYR A 80 12.12 0.90 14.19
N ASP A 81 11.19 0.38 15.00
CA ASP A 81 10.31 1.19 15.84
C ASP A 81 9.55 2.26 15.04
N ALA A 82 8.93 1.79 13.95
CA ALA A 82 8.24 2.61 12.97
C ALA A 82 6.76 2.24 12.85
N ALA A 83 5.98 3.19 12.37
CA ALA A 83 4.65 2.98 11.82
C ALA A 83 4.71 3.03 10.28
N PHE A 84 3.69 2.53 9.59
CA PHE A 84 3.58 2.71 8.15
C PHE A 84 2.15 2.84 7.64
N VAL A 85 2.03 3.45 6.47
CA VAL A 85 0.85 3.39 5.60
C VAL A 85 1.29 2.81 4.27
N ASN A 86 0.68 1.71 3.84
CA ASN A 86 0.95 1.06 2.56
C ASN A 86 -0.33 1.01 1.73
N ARG A 87 -0.34 1.74 0.62
CA ARG A 87 -1.37 1.58 -0.42
C ARG A 87 -0.94 0.53 -1.41
N TYR A 88 -1.86 -0.34 -1.80
CA TYR A 88 -1.59 -1.41 -2.73
C TYR A 88 -2.71 -1.61 -3.75
N MET A 89 -2.32 -2.04 -4.95
CA MET A 89 -3.22 -2.28 -6.07
C MET A 89 -2.80 -3.51 -6.87
N GLU A 90 -3.75 -4.40 -7.13
CA GLU A 90 -3.70 -5.46 -8.13
C GLU A 90 -5.09 -5.57 -8.77
N ILE A 91 -5.32 -4.87 -9.88
CA ILE A 91 -6.65 -4.77 -10.50
C ILE A 91 -7.12 -6.11 -11.08
N GLY A 92 -6.21 -6.98 -11.52
CA GLY A 92 -6.54 -8.27 -12.13
C GLY A 92 -7.24 -9.24 -11.18
N ASP A 93 -6.86 -9.19 -9.90
CA ASP A 93 -7.39 -9.97 -8.79
C ASP A 93 -8.39 -9.16 -7.95
N GLY A 94 -8.69 -7.91 -8.35
CA GLY A 94 -9.65 -7.05 -7.67
C GLY A 94 -9.18 -6.62 -6.28
N LEU A 95 -7.89 -6.31 -6.14
CA LEU A 95 -7.29 -5.82 -4.91
C LEU A 95 -6.97 -4.33 -5.06
N TYR A 96 -7.54 -3.53 -4.18
CA TYR A 96 -7.15 -2.13 -4.00
C TYR A 96 -7.41 -1.75 -2.55
N GLY A 97 -6.39 -1.29 -1.84
CA GLY A 97 -6.54 -1.07 -0.41
C GLY A 97 -5.38 -0.36 0.24
N GLU A 98 -5.53 -0.16 1.55
CA GLU A 98 -4.55 0.47 2.41
C GLU A 98 -4.37 -0.38 3.68
N ALA A 99 -3.11 -0.66 4.01
CA ALA A 99 -2.69 -1.22 5.28
C ALA A 99 -2.02 -0.13 6.12
N ARG A 100 -2.53 0.08 7.33
CA ARG A 100 -1.93 0.96 8.34
C ARG A 100 -1.38 0.13 9.49
N TYR A 101 -0.17 0.41 9.88
CA TYR A 101 0.46 -0.22 11.03
C TYR A 101 0.91 0.84 12.01
N ASP A 102 0.45 0.73 13.25
CA ASP A 102 0.80 1.61 14.36
C ASP A 102 1.15 0.75 15.58
N PHE A 103 2.44 0.58 15.84
CA PHE A 103 3.01 -0.16 16.99
C PHE A 103 2.18 -1.38 17.43
N TYR A 104 2.25 -2.47 16.64
CA TYR A 104 1.52 -3.73 16.83
C TYR A 104 0.04 -3.74 16.45
N MET A 105 -0.51 -2.60 16.01
CA MET A 105 -1.89 -2.54 15.49
C MET A 105 -1.89 -2.44 13.97
N LEU A 106 -2.22 -3.56 13.32
CA LEU A 106 -2.44 -3.62 11.88
C LEU A 106 -3.92 -3.43 11.55
N THR A 107 -4.23 -2.39 10.77
CA THR A 107 -5.56 -2.13 10.21
C THR A 107 -5.49 -2.23 8.69
N ILE A 108 -6.36 -3.06 8.11
CA ILE A 108 -6.44 -3.23 6.66
C ILE A 108 -7.81 -2.76 6.18
N THR A 109 -7.82 -1.96 5.11
CA THR A 109 -9.04 -1.54 4.43
C THR A 109 -8.89 -1.75 2.94
N ASP A 110 -9.66 -2.71 2.42
CA ASP A 110 -9.79 -2.98 1.00
C ASP A 110 -11.08 -2.41 0.44
N LEU A 111 -11.06 -2.01 -0.82
CA LEU A 111 -12.27 -1.88 -1.63
C LEU A 111 -12.79 -3.26 -2.00
N ASP A 112 -14.09 -3.45 -1.89
CA ASP A 112 -14.74 -4.67 -2.34
C ASP A 112 -14.99 -4.65 -3.86
N GLN A 113 -15.47 -5.77 -4.40
CA GLN A 113 -15.70 -5.89 -5.84
C GLN A 113 -16.77 -4.93 -6.38
N GLU A 114 -17.76 -4.54 -5.56
CA GLU A 114 -18.80 -3.61 -6.00
C GLU A 114 -18.26 -2.18 -6.07
N GLU A 115 -17.48 -1.77 -5.06
CA GLU A 115 -16.77 -0.49 -5.03
C GLU A 115 -15.77 -0.36 -6.18
N LEU A 116 -14.99 -1.42 -6.45
CA LEU A 116 -14.07 -1.48 -7.59
C LEU A 116 -14.80 -1.39 -8.93
N ARG A 117 -15.93 -2.08 -9.08
CA ARG A 117 -16.74 -2.01 -10.31
C ARG A 117 -17.33 -0.63 -10.53
N ALA A 118 -17.73 0.06 -9.46
CA ALA A 118 -18.24 1.43 -9.55
C ALA A 118 -17.16 2.39 -10.07
N ALA A 119 -15.88 2.16 -9.71
CA ALA A 119 -14.77 2.95 -10.23
C ALA A 119 -14.50 2.75 -11.74
N ILE A 120 -14.89 1.61 -12.31
CA ILE A 120 -14.65 1.23 -13.71
C ILE A 120 -15.74 1.80 -14.65
N CYS A 121 -16.75 2.52 -14.13
CA CYS A 121 -17.80 3.15 -14.94
C CYS A 121 -17.32 4.41 -15.69
N TYR A 122 -16.32 4.25 -16.56
CA TYR A 122 -15.82 5.32 -17.43
C TYR A 122 -16.91 5.83 -18.40
N ASP A 123 -17.10 7.15 -18.48
CA ASP A 123 -17.95 7.80 -19.48
C ASP A 123 -17.12 8.10 -20.74
N PRO A 124 -17.26 7.33 -21.84
CA PRO A 124 -16.45 7.53 -23.04
C PRO A 124 -16.80 8.83 -23.79
N GLN A 125 -17.97 9.44 -23.55
CA GLN A 125 -18.36 10.68 -24.21
C GLN A 125 -17.69 11.89 -23.55
N LYS A 126 -17.61 11.89 -22.22
CA LYS A 126 -17.00 12.97 -21.44
C LYS A 126 -15.52 12.74 -21.14
N ARG A 127 -15.06 11.50 -21.28
CA ARG A 127 -13.70 11.04 -20.97
C ARG A 127 -13.33 11.23 -19.50
N ASP A 128 -14.29 10.94 -18.63
CA ASP A 128 -14.16 11.07 -17.18
C ASP A 128 -14.75 9.85 -16.45
N TYR A 129 -14.53 9.80 -15.14
CA TYR A 129 -15.08 8.81 -14.23
C TYR A 129 -16.05 9.51 -13.26
N PRO A 130 -17.37 9.44 -13.51
CA PRO A 130 -18.37 10.04 -12.63
C PRO A 130 -18.57 9.22 -11.35
N TYR A 131 -18.60 9.90 -10.20
CA TYR A 131 -18.93 9.30 -8.91
C TYR A 131 -19.74 10.26 -8.05
N GLY A 132 -21.02 9.94 -7.82
CA GLY A 132 -21.96 10.84 -7.17
C GLY A 132 -22.12 12.15 -7.96
N GLU A 133 -21.78 13.28 -7.31
CA GLU A 133 -21.78 14.62 -7.93
C GLU A 133 -20.39 15.05 -8.44
N GLN A 134 -19.36 14.22 -8.24
CA GLN A 134 -17.98 14.51 -8.63
C GLN A 134 -17.61 13.78 -9.93
N VAL A 135 -16.62 14.31 -10.64
CA VAL A 135 -16.02 13.72 -11.84
C VAL A 135 -14.51 13.70 -11.69
N PHE A 136 -13.90 12.58 -12.06
CA PHE A 136 -12.47 12.35 -11.96
C PHE A 136 -11.88 12.15 -13.35
N GLU A 137 -10.68 12.69 -13.59
CA GLU A 137 -9.99 12.54 -14.87
C GLU A 137 -9.31 11.16 -14.98
N TYR A 138 -8.80 10.65 -13.86
CA TYR A 138 -8.05 9.39 -13.80
C TYR A 138 -8.75 8.37 -12.89
N GLU A 139 -8.74 7.10 -13.29
CA GLU A 139 -9.30 5.98 -12.51
C GLU A 139 -8.65 5.88 -11.13
N GLY A 140 -7.33 6.10 -11.05
CA GLY A 140 -6.57 6.09 -9.80
C GLY A 140 -7.09 7.11 -8.79
N ASP A 141 -7.37 8.34 -9.23
CA ASP A 141 -7.88 9.41 -8.35
C ASP A 141 -9.27 9.05 -7.79
N LEU A 142 -10.12 8.42 -8.59
CA LEU A 142 -11.42 7.94 -8.14
C LEU A 142 -11.27 6.80 -7.11
N LEU A 143 -10.39 5.83 -7.38
CA LEU A 143 -10.13 4.72 -6.47
C LEU A 143 -9.59 5.22 -5.12
N ASP A 144 -8.64 6.15 -5.14
CA ASP A 144 -8.09 6.80 -3.94
C ASP A 144 -9.23 7.51 -3.18
N HIS A 145 -10.11 8.23 -3.88
CA HIS A 145 -11.24 8.92 -3.27
C HIS A 145 -12.22 7.96 -2.56
N ILE A 146 -12.62 6.86 -3.21
CA ILE A 146 -13.54 5.88 -2.62
C ILE A 146 -12.89 5.23 -1.38
N LEU A 147 -11.61 4.88 -1.48
CA LEU A 147 -10.87 4.27 -0.38
C LEU A 147 -10.74 5.23 0.81
N ASP A 148 -10.42 6.50 0.56
CA ASP A 148 -10.35 7.54 1.59
C ASP A 148 -11.68 7.72 2.33
N GLN A 149 -12.80 7.74 1.58
CA GLN A 149 -14.13 7.79 2.19
C GLN A 149 -14.40 6.58 3.09
N LYS A 150 -14.04 5.38 2.65
CA LYS A 150 -14.21 4.14 3.43
C LYS A 150 -13.38 4.14 4.70
N ILE A 151 -12.12 4.61 4.63
CA ILE A 151 -11.23 4.73 5.78
C ILE A 151 -11.77 5.76 6.79
N ALA A 152 -12.27 6.90 6.31
CA ALA A 152 -12.86 7.93 7.17
C ALA A 152 -14.08 7.39 7.93
N GLN A 153 -14.98 6.68 7.24
CA GLN A 153 -16.17 6.08 7.86
C GLN A 153 -15.84 5.03 8.93
N LYS A 154 -14.82 4.19 8.69
CA LYS A 154 -14.33 3.23 9.69
C LYS A 154 -13.77 3.94 10.92
N SER A 155 -12.95 4.96 10.70
CA SER A 155 -12.32 5.74 11.77
C SER A 155 -13.36 6.39 12.69
N ASP A 156 -14.41 6.97 12.11
CA ASP A 156 -15.52 7.54 12.89
C ASP A 156 -16.26 6.48 13.69
N THR A 157 -16.53 5.32 13.09
CA THR A 157 -17.25 4.21 13.74
C THR A 157 -16.49 3.70 14.97
N ASP A 158 -15.17 3.57 14.89
CA ASP A 158 -14.33 3.11 16.00
C ASP A 158 -14.29 4.12 17.17
N ILE A 159 -14.35 5.42 16.89
CA ILE A 159 -14.43 6.47 17.92
C ILE A 159 -15.75 6.34 18.70
N TYR A 160 -16.88 6.15 18.02
CA TYR A 160 -18.18 6.02 18.67
C TYR A 160 -18.31 4.74 19.51
N GLN A 161 -17.64 3.65 19.13
CA GLN A 161 -17.65 2.42 19.91
C GLN A 161 -16.76 2.49 21.17
N ARG A 162 -15.68 3.29 21.16
CA ARG A 162 -14.79 3.48 22.33
C ARG A 162 -15.36 4.44 23.39
N LEU A 163 -16.42 5.19 23.08
CA LEU A 163 -17.08 6.14 23.99
C LEU A 163 -18.31 5.57 24.72
N ARG A 164 -18.60 4.27 24.56
CA ARG A 164 -19.67 3.54 25.27
C ARG A 164 -19.09 2.54 26.25
#